data_AF-A0A4Q4KP27-F1
#
_entry.id   AF-A0A4Q4KP27-F1
#
_cell.length_a   1.000
_cell.length_b   1.000
_cell.length_c   1.000
_cell.angle_alpha   90.00
_cell.angle_beta   90.00
_cell.angle_gamma   90.00
#
_symmetry.space_group_name_H-M   'P 1'
#
loop_
_entity.id
_entity.type
_entity.pdbx_description
1 polymer ?
#
loop_
_entity_poly.entity_id
_entity_poly.type
_entity_poly.pdbx_seq_one_letter_code
_entity_poly.pdbx_strand_id
1 'polypeptide(L)'
;MKNKIAIILSGSLLLLIVSCNVKSIEKYNEDFKGEWRTEVYYSPTKADSIRNFLNVDGRDGGFGVACDKNDPFEECLFFQTGRVKINKSTKAIQFGNSVSQIHYVTQEPFINDFGKWELSLDSIRYFKY
;
A
#
# COMPACT_ATOMS: atom_id res chain seq x y z
N MET A 1 29.10 25.11 32.68
CA MET A 1 27.67 25.14 32.23
C MET A 1 27.49 25.38 30.73
N LYS A 2 28.33 26.18 30.05
CA LYS A 2 28.22 26.45 28.60
C LYS A 2 28.26 25.20 27.69
N ASN A 3 29.02 24.15 28.04
CA ASN A 3 29.13 22.93 27.22
C ASN A 3 27.91 22.00 27.29
N LYS A 4 27.03 22.12 28.30
CA LYS A 4 25.83 21.26 28.42
C LYS A 4 24.68 21.74 27.54
N ILE A 5 24.62 23.04 27.23
CA ILE A 5 23.58 23.66 26.39
C ILE A 5 23.80 23.27 24.91
N ALA A 6 25.05 23.19 24.46
CA ALA A 6 25.39 22.78 23.09
C ALA A 6 24.98 21.32 22.79
N ILE A 7 25.10 20.42 23.78
CA ILE A 7 24.71 19.01 23.63
C ILE A 7 23.19 18.88 23.48
N ILE A 8 22.42 19.63 24.28
CA ILE A 8 20.94 19.63 24.23
C ILE A 8 20.44 20.21 22.90
N LEU A 9 21.05 21.29 22.39
CA LEU A 9 20.66 21.84 21.09
C LEU A 9 20.96 20.89 19.92
N SER A 10 22.06 20.14 19.96
CA SER A 10 22.39 19.17 18.90
C SER A 10 21.47 17.94 18.92
N GLY A 11 21.01 17.51 20.10
CA GLY A 11 20.09 16.38 20.26
C GLY A 11 18.69 16.65 19.69
N SER A 12 18.19 17.89 19.84
CA SER A 12 16.88 18.29 19.31
C SER A 12 16.83 18.33 17.77
N LEU A 13 17.95 18.62 17.11
CA LEU A 13 18.03 18.71 15.65
C LEU A 13 18.01 17.33 14.97
N LEU A 14 18.56 16.30 15.63
CA LEU A 14 18.54 14.90 15.16
C LEU A 14 17.13 14.27 15.23
N LEU A 15 16.24 14.76 16.08
CA LEU A 15 14.87 14.25 16.19
C LEU A 15 13.97 14.74 15.04
N LEU A 16 14.28 15.89 14.43
CA LEU A 16 13.44 16.47 13.38
C LEU A 16 13.55 15.73 12.04
N ILE A 17 14.71 15.15 11.73
CA ILE A 17 14.94 14.41 10.47
C ILE A 17 14.22 13.06 10.40
N VAL A 18 13.78 12.49 11.53
CA VAL A 18 13.11 11.19 11.57
C VAL A 18 11.59 11.29 11.30
N SER A 19 11.03 12.51 11.29
CA SER A 19 9.59 12.75 11.30
C SER A 19 8.88 12.62 9.93
N CYS A 20 9.59 12.39 8.82
CA CYS A 20 8.98 12.32 7.48
C CYS A 20 9.08 10.93 6.83
N ASN A 21 8.77 9.88 7.58
CA ASN A 21 8.77 8.50 7.07
C ASN A 21 7.46 8.09 6.39
N VAL A 22 6.33 8.72 6.73
CA VAL A 22 5.04 8.49 6.08
C VAL A 22 4.81 9.51 4.97
N LYS A 23 4.46 9.04 3.77
CA LYS A 23 4.11 9.87 2.62
C LYS A 23 2.78 9.45 2.02
N SER A 24 2.11 10.38 1.32
CA SER A 24 1.05 10.00 0.37
C SER A 24 1.65 9.18 -0.77
N ILE A 25 0.92 8.16 -1.24
CA ILE A 25 1.45 7.20 -2.21
C ILE A 25 1.87 7.87 -3.53
N GLU A 26 1.08 8.83 -4.02
CA GLU A 26 1.40 9.61 -5.24
C GLU A 26 2.74 10.34 -5.15
N LYS A 27 3.12 10.83 -3.97
CA LYS A 27 4.39 11.55 -3.76
C LYS A 27 5.56 10.61 -3.49
N TYR A 28 5.26 9.34 -3.25
CA TYR A 28 6.25 8.32 -2.97
C TYR A 28 6.71 7.66 -4.28
N ASN A 29 5.77 7.16 -5.06
CA ASN A 29 6.01 6.51 -6.35
C ASN A 29 4.70 6.59 -7.16
N GLU A 30 4.69 7.36 -8.24
CA GLU A 30 3.50 7.58 -9.07
C GLU A 30 3.06 6.33 -9.83
N ASP A 31 3.95 5.34 -10.01
CA ASP A 31 3.66 4.12 -10.75
C ASP A 31 2.61 3.25 -10.04
N PHE A 32 2.37 3.46 -8.75
CA PHE A 32 1.27 2.84 -8.01
C PHE A 32 -0.10 3.25 -8.57
N LYS A 33 -0.21 4.40 -9.24
CA LYS A 33 -1.49 4.88 -9.78
C LYS A 33 -2.06 3.89 -10.80
N GLY A 34 -3.33 3.55 -10.65
CA GLY A 34 -4.09 2.71 -11.57
C GLY A 34 -4.88 1.62 -10.88
N GLU A 35 -5.44 0.73 -11.69
CA GLU A 35 -6.24 -0.40 -11.25
C GLU A 35 -5.42 -1.68 -11.31
N TRP A 36 -5.46 -2.44 -10.23
CA TRP A 36 -4.64 -3.61 -9.99
C TRP A 36 -5.51 -4.75 -9.49
N ARG A 37 -5.20 -5.97 -9.92
CA ARG A 37 -5.90 -7.17 -9.45
C ARG A 37 -4.98 -8.38 -9.39
N THR A 38 -5.31 -9.33 -8.54
CA THR A 38 -4.67 -10.65 -8.57
C THR A 38 -5.19 -11.48 -9.74
N GLU A 39 -4.53 -12.59 -10.03
CA GLU A 39 -5.20 -13.65 -10.80
C GLU A 39 -6.39 -14.23 -10.04
N VAL A 40 -7.32 -14.88 -10.75
CA VAL A 40 -8.46 -15.55 -10.11
C VAL A 40 -7.93 -16.74 -9.30
N TYR A 41 -8.44 -16.89 -8.08
CA TYR A 41 -8.14 -18.06 -7.24
C TYR A 41 -9.38 -18.51 -6.47
N TYR A 42 -9.43 -19.78 -6.09
CA TYR A 42 -10.54 -20.33 -5.31
C TYR A 42 -10.37 -20.04 -3.83
N SER A 43 -11.44 -19.60 -3.16
CA SER A 43 -11.48 -19.39 -1.71
C SER A 43 -12.42 -20.39 -1.04
N PRO A 44 -11.90 -21.29 -0.20
CA PRO A 44 -12.75 -22.17 0.61
C PRO A 44 -13.73 -21.40 1.51
N THR A 45 -13.32 -20.22 2.02
CA THR A 45 -14.16 -19.37 2.88
C THR A 45 -15.39 -18.83 2.14
N LYS A 46 -15.29 -18.63 0.83
CA LYS A 46 -16.40 -18.15 -0.01
C LYS A 46 -17.08 -19.24 -0.84
N ALA A 47 -16.49 -20.44 -0.85
CA ALA A 47 -16.87 -21.52 -1.73
C ALA A 47 -16.93 -21.15 -3.23
N ASP A 48 -16.20 -20.10 -3.65
CA ASP A 48 -16.19 -19.58 -5.03
C ASP A 48 -14.80 -19.07 -5.43
N SER A 49 -14.66 -18.80 -6.73
CA SER A 49 -13.52 -18.14 -7.37
C SER A 49 -13.59 -16.62 -7.18
N ILE A 50 -12.52 -16.06 -6.66
CA ILE A 50 -12.44 -14.67 -6.18
C ILE A 50 -11.19 -13.99 -6.72
N ARG A 51 -11.11 -12.67 -6.53
CA ARG A 51 -9.89 -11.86 -6.74
C ARG A 51 -9.73 -10.82 -5.64
N ASN A 52 -8.50 -10.32 -5.48
CA ASN A 52 -8.26 -9.07 -4.76
C ASN A 52 -8.17 -7.93 -5.76
N PHE A 53 -8.67 -6.76 -5.37
CA PHE A 53 -8.61 -5.54 -6.15
C PHE A 53 -7.89 -4.45 -5.36
N LEU A 54 -7.16 -3.63 -6.09
CA LEU A 54 -6.46 -2.47 -5.59
C LEU A 54 -6.63 -1.36 -6.62
N ASN A 55 -7.10 -0.19 -6.20
CA ASN A 55 -7.15 1.01 -7.02
C ASN A 55 -6.40 2.11 -6.26
N VAL A 56 -5.51 2.80 -6.96
CA VAL A 56 -4.85 4.00 -6.47
C VAL A 56 -5.09 5.12 -7.48
N ASP A 57 -5.78 6.17 -7.04
CA ASP A 57 -6.00 7.39 -7.82
C ASP A 57 -5.42 8.60 -7.07
N GLY A 58 -4.15 8.89 -7.37
CA GLY A 58 -3.40 9.92 -6.68
C GLY A 58 -3.26 9.61 -5.19
N ARG A 59 -3.81 10.47 -4.33
CA ARG A 59 -3.72 10.35 -2.87
C ARG A 59 -4.74 9.39 -2.27
N ASP A 60 -5.78 9.03 -3.01
CA ASP A 60 -6.91 8.23 -2.55
C ASP A 60 -6.92 6.88 -3.30
N GLY A 61 -7.65 5.89 -2.78
CA GLY A 61 -7.66 4.55 -3.36
C GLY A 61 -8.59 3.59 -2.63
N GLY A 62 -8.70 2.38 -3.18
CA GLY A 62 -9.51 1.29 -2.66
C GLY A 62 -8.74 -0.01 -2.61
N PHE A 63 -9.00 -0.82 -1.61
CA PHE A 63 -8.42 -2.15 -1.45
C PHE A 63 -9.52 -3.14 -1.05
N GLY A 64 -9.69 -4.17 -1.87
CA GLY A 64 -10.66 -5.22 -1.69
C GLY A 64 -9.98 -6.59 -1.65
N VAL A 65 -10.32 -7.40 -0.67
CA VAL A 65 -9.84 -8.78 -0.51
C VAL A 65 -11.00 -9.73 -0.73
N ALA A 66 -10.74 -10.77 -1.53
CA ALA A 66 -11.69 -11.81 -1.82
C ALA A 66 -13.04 -11.27 -2.30
N CYS A 67 -13.02 -10.47 -3.35
CA CYS A 67 -14.20 -9.92 -4.01
C CYS A 67 -14.69 -10.85 -5.13
N ASP A 68 -15.86 -10.52 -5.69
CA ASP A 68 -16.33 -11.15 -6.93
C ASP A 68 -15.24 -11.03 -8.02
N LYS A 69 -15.03 -12.10 -8.80
CA LYS A 69 -13.94 -12.16 -9.77
C LYS A 69 -14.15 -11.29 -11.01
N ASN A 70 -15.40 -10.93 -11.31
CA ASN A 70 -15.83 -10.19 -12.49
C ASN A 70 -16.09 -8.72 -12.17
N ASP A 71 -16.57 -8.42 -10.96
CA ASP A 71 -16.99 -7.08 -10.55
C ASP A 71 -16.06 -6.50 -9.46
N PRO A 72 -15.22 -5.50 -9.78
CA PRO A 72 -14.28 -4.91 -8.83
C PRO A 72 -14.97 -4.33 -7.60
N PHE A 73 -14.43 -4.69 -6.43
CA PHE A 73 -14.91 -4.24 -5.12
C PHE A 73 -16.33 -4.67 -4.72
N GLU A 74 -16.97 -5.53 -5.51
CA GLU A 74 -18.26 -6.11 -5.16
C GLU A 74 -18.12 -7.39 -4.34
N GLU A 75 -19.08 -7.58 -3.44
CA GLU A 75 -19.16 -8.72 -2.53
C GLU A 75 -17.82 -9.04 -1.84
N CYS A 76 -16.97 -8.08 -1.45
CA CYS A 76 -15.66 -8.40 -0.85
C CYS A 76 -15.77 -8.99 0.56
N LEU A 77 -14.83 -9.86 0.94
CA LEU A 77 -14.70 -10.26 2.35
C LEU A 77 -14.22 -9.08 3.21
N PHE A 78 -13.30 -8.30 2.66
CA PHE A 78 -12.82 -7.06 3.26
C PHE A 78 -12.74 -5.99 2.18
N PHE A 79 -13.20 -4.80 2.50
CA PHE A 79 -13.10 -3.64 1.62
C PHE A 79 -12.78 -2.39 2.43
N GLN A 80 -11.84 -1.60 1.93
CA GLN A 80 -11.50 -0.29 2.48
C GLN A 80 -11.24 0.71 1.36
N THR A 81 -11.56 1.97 1.63
CA THR A 81 -11.32 3.08 0.72
C THR A 81 -10.86 4.33 1.49
N GLY A 82 -10.18 5.23 0.81
CA GLY A 82 -9.74 6.52 1.31
C GLY A 82 -8.28 6.80 1.02
N ARG A 83 -7.67 7.68 1.82
CA ARG A 83 -6.29 8.12 1.59
C ARG A 83 -5.30 6.96 1.67
N VAL A 84 -4.44 6.86 0.67
CA VAL A 84 -3.38 5.85 0.62
C VAL A 84 -2.06 6.46 1.09
N LYS A 85 -1.49 5.83 2.11
CA LYS A 85 -0.23 6.28 2.73
C LYS A 85 0.76 5.13 2.75
N ILE A 86 2.03 5.47 2.63
CA ILE A 86 3.12 4.51 2.76
C ILE A 86 4.15 4.99 3.77
N ASN A 87 4.58 4.07 4.64
CA ASN A 87 5.75 4.26 5.47
C ASN A 87 6.98 3.76 4.71
N LYS A 88 7.84 4.69 4.31
CA LYS A 88 9.04 4.39 3.50
C LYS A 88 10.02 3.44 4.20
N SER A 89 10.09 3.53 5.53
CA SER A 89 11.06 2.77 6.33
C SER A 89 10.63 1.33 6.50
N THR A 90 9.32 1.08 6.67
CA THR A 90 8.79 -0.27 6.87
C THR A 90 8.17 -0.87 5.61
N LYS A 91 8.04 -0.09 4.54
CA LYS A 91 7.29 -0.45 3.31
C LYS A 91 5.82 -0.81 3.56
N ALA A 92 5.28 -0.38 4.70
CA ALA A 92 3.87 -0.57 5.05
C ALA A 92 2.98 0.42 4.27
N ILE A 93 2.03 -0.09 3.50
CA ILE A 93 0.98 0.66 2.83
C ILE A 93 -0.34 0.54 3.60
N GLN A 94 -1.06 1.64 3.72
CA GLN A 94 -2.35 1.72 4.41
C GLN A 94 -3.38 2.36 3.49
N PHE A 95 -4.58 1.78 3.43
CA PHE A 95 -5.74 2.29 2.71
C PHE A 95 -6.74 2.87 3.71
N GLY A 96 -7.13 4.13 3.53
CA GLY A 96 -8.04 4.80 4.44
C GLY A 96 -7.46 4.99 5.85
N ASN A 97 -8.34 5.06 6.85
CA ASN A 97 -7.95 5.39 8.23
C ASN A 97 -7.81 4.17 9.15
N SER A 98 -8.15 2.97 8.69
CA SER A 98 -8.08 1.80 9.56
C SER A 98 -6.64 1.30 9.68
N VAL A 99 -6.16 1.19 10.91
CA VAL A 99 -4.88 0.54 11.23
C VAL A 99 -4.95 -0.98 11.11
N SER A 100 -6.16 -1.54 10.92
CA SER A 100 -6.37 -3.00 10.88
C SER A 100 -6.01 -3.65 9.56
N GLN A 101 -5.76 -2.90 8.48
CA GLN A 101 -5.43 -3.43 7.15
C GLN A 101 -4.20 -2.68 6.60
N ILE A 102 -3.08 -2.90 7.28
CA ILE A 102 -1.75 -2.49 6.81
C ILE A 102 -1.16 -3.67 6.04
N HIS A 103 -0.74 -3.41 4.80
CA HIS A 103 -0.09 -4.38 3.94
C HIS A 103 1.37 -3.99 3.75
N TYR A 104 2.24 -4.95 3.49
CA TYR A 104 3.65 -4.68 3.21
C TYR A 104 3.91 -4.73 1.71
N VAL A 105 4.47 -3.65 1.16
CA VAL A 105 4.96 -3.63 -0.21
C VAL A 105 6.23 -4.49 -0.29
N THR A 106 6.04 -5.76 -0.67
CA THR A 106 7.14 -6.71 -0.89
C THR A 106 7.86 -6.42 -2.21
N GLN A 107 7.14 -5.91 -3.21
CA GLN A 107 7.71 -5.42 -4.46
C GLN A 107 6.94 -4.18 -4.94
N GLU A 108 7.64 -3.08 -5.16
CA GLU A 108 7.07 -1.87 -5.74
C GLU A 108 6.69 -2.08 -7.22
N PRO A 109 5.75 -1.30 -7.78
CA PRO A 109 5.37 -1.37 -9.18
C PRO A 109 6.55 -1.42 -10.14
N PHE A 110 6.55 -2.39 -11.05
CA PHE A 110 7.55 -2.58 -12.08
C PHE A 110 6.94 -3.26 -13.30
N ILE A 111 7.62 -3.19 -14.44
CA ILE A 111 7.27 -3.97 -15.64
C ILE A 111 8.02 -5.29 -15.58
N ASN A 112 7.30 -6.42 -15.59
CA ASN A 112 7.91 -7.75 -15.55
C ASN A 112 8.42 -8.20 -16.93
N ASP A 113 9.04 -9.38 -16.99
CA ASP A 113 9.63 -9.95 -18.23
C ASP A 113 8.61 -10.17 -19.36
N PHE A 114 7.30 -10.15 -19.05
CA PHE A 114 6.21 -10.24 -20.03
C PHE A 114 5.68 -8.88 -20.50
N GLY A 115 6.33 -7.78 -20.10
CA GLY A 115 5.88 -6.43 -20.42
C GLY A 115 4.63 -5.99 -19.65
N LYS A 116 4.26 -6.69 -18.56
CA LYS A 116 3.09 -6.35 -17.75
C LYS A 116 3.50 -5.62 -16.48
N TRP A 117 2.71 -4.61 -16.12
CA TRP A 117 2.84 -3.95 -14.82
C TRP A 117 2.45 -4.89 -13.70
N GLU A 118 3.32 -4.99 -12.71
CA GLU A 118 3.19 -5.87 -11.57
C GLU A 118 3.64 -5.16 -10.29
N LEU A 119 2.97 -5.45 -9.17
CA LEU A 119 3.43 -5.11 -7.84
C LEU A 119 3.15 -6.28 -6.89
N SER A 120 3.75 -6.25 -5.70
CA SER A 120 3.44 -7.24 -4.67
C SER A 120 3.17 -6.61 -3.32
N LEU A 121 2.03 -7.00 -2.72
CA LEU A 121 1.64 -6.70 -1.35
C LEU A 121 1.55 -8.01 -0.58
N ASP A 122 2.20 -8.11 0.58
CA ASP A 122 2.24 -9.32 1.43
C ASP A 122 2.62 -10.59 0.66
N SER A 123 3.54 -10.48 -0.30
CA SER A 123 3.96 -11.56 -1.21
C SER A 123 2.86 -12.06 -2.18
N ILE A 124 1.73 -11.37 -2.26
CA ILE A 124 0.67 -11.59 -3.25
C ILE A 124 0.96 -10.69 -4.44
N ARG A 125 0.88 -11.24 -5.66
CA ARG A 125 1.16 -10.52 -6.91
C ARG A 125 -0.11 -9.87 -7.45
N TYR A 126 -0.01 -8.61 -7.81
CA TYR A 126 -1.08 -7.82 -8.43
C TYR A 126 -0.60 -7.35 -9.80
N PHE A 127 -1.49 -7.41 -10.78
CA PHE A 127 -1.25 -7.00 -12.16
C PHE A 127 -2.17 -5.85 -12.52
N LYS A 128 -1.62 -4.88 -13.23
CA LYS A 128 -2.39 -3.75 -13.75
C LYS A 128 -3.33 -4.22 -14.86
N TYR A 129 -4.55 -3.70 -14.94
CA TYR A 129 -5.54 -4.07 -15.96
C TYR A 129 -6.25 -2.87 -16.56
#